data_AF-A0AA96THF5-F1
#
_entry.id   AF-A0AA96THF5-F1
#
_cell.length_a   1.000
_cell.length_b   1.000
_cell.length_c   1.000
_cell.angle_alpha   90.00
_cell.angle_beta   90.00
_cell.angle_gamma   90.00
#
_symmetry.space_group_name_H-M   'P 1'
#
loop_
_entity.id
_entity.type
_entity.pdbx_description
1 polymer ?
#
loop_
_entity_poly.entity_id
_entity_poly.type
_entity_poly.pdbx_seq_one_letter_code
_entity_poly.pdbx_strand_id
1 'polypeptide(L)'
;MVLNSHYEGPLGELPAGQALRRILLTATPLELSASFLAQPIEVSTVRDEPRRSPGGSLVPRTVLRIGCGTPAPTPRRPVSDLLDGPTTAAR
;
A
#
# COMPACT_ATOMS: atom_id res chain seq x y z
N MET A 1 -11.48 -2.76 0.39
CA MET A 1 -10.55 -3.51 1.26
C MET A 1 -9.69 -2.53 2.04
N VAL A 2 -9.43 -2.82 3.31
CA VAL A 2 -8.55 -2.02 4.19
C VAL A 2 -7.36 -2.90 4.60
N LEU A 3 -6.14 -2.42 4.38
CA LEU A 3 -4.92 -3.06 4.88
C LEU A 3 -4.49 -2.35 6.17
N ASN A 4 -4.39 -3.12 7.25
CA ASN A 4 -4.01 -2.62 8.57
C ASN A 4 -2.67 -3.20 9.00
N SER A 5 -2.02 -2.52 9.95
CA SER A 5 -0.84 -3.02 10.67
C SER A 5 -1.07 -2.91 12.17
N HIS A 6 -0.35 -3.70 12.96
CA HIS A 6 -0.33 -3.59 14.42
C HIS A 6 0.73 -2.61 14.94
N TYR A 7 1.59 -2.12 14.05
CA TYR A 7 2.71 -1.25 14.41
C TYR A 7 2.58 0.10 13.72
N GLU A 8 3.02 1.15 14.40
CA GLU A 8 3.21 2.49 13.84
C GLU A 8 4.59 2.62 13.16
N GLY A 9 4.75 3.63 12.32
CA GLY A 9 6.03 3.98 11.69
C GLY A 9 6.63 2.87 10.82
N PRO A 10 7.97 2.85 10.62
CA PRO A 10 8.64 1.98 9.66
C PRO A 10 8.38 0.48 9.86
N LEU A 11 8.23 0.05 11.12
CA LEU A 11 7.97 -1.34 11.49
C LEU A 11 6.61 -1.85 10.98
N GLY A 12 5.64 -0.95 10.80
CA GLY A 12 4.36 -1.29 10.18
C GLY A 12 4.27 -0.94 8.70
N GLU A 13 5.03 0.04 8.23
CA GLU A 13 5.02 0.52 6.84
C GLU A 13 5.65 -0.48 5.88
N LEU A 14 6.84 -1.00 6.19
CA LEU A 14 7.54 -1.93 5.31
C LEU A 14 6.75 -3.24 5.12
N PRO A 15 6.29 -3.93 6.19
CA PRO A 15 5.48 -5.13 6.01
C PRO A 15 4.15 -4.84 5.29
N ALA A 16 3.51 -3.71 5.55
CA ALA A 16 2.29 -3.32 4.84
C ALA A 16 2.55 -3.11 3.35
N GLY A 17 3.67 -2.48 2.96
CA GLY A 17 4.07 -2.36 1.56
C GLY A 17 4.30 -3.71 0.89
N GLN A 18 4.93 -4.66 1.59
CA GLN A 18 5.14 -6.02 1.10
C GLN A 18 3.82 -6.79 0.93
N ALA A 19 2.91 -6.67 1.90
CA ALA A 19 1.57 -7.25 1.82
C ALA A 19 0.78 -6.65 0.66
N LEU A 20 0.83 -5.33 0.48
CA LEU A 20 0.20 -4.65 -0.64
C LEU A 20 0.73 -5.14 -1.99
N ARG A 21 2.06 -5.32 -2.13
CA ARG A 21 2.66 -5.93 -3.32
C ARG A 21 2.08 -7.32 -3.58
N ARG A 22 1.99 -8.17 -2.56
CA ARG A 22 1.41 -9.52 -2.68
C ARG A 22 -0.02 -9.44 -3.20
N ILE A 23 -0.85 -8.59 -2.60
CA ILE A 23 -2.24 -8.36 -3.01
C ILE A 23 -2.33 -7.98 -4.49
N LEU A 24 -1.59 -6.95 -4.91
CA LEU A 24 -1.66 -6.44 -6.29
C LEU A 24 -1.14 -7.45 -7.32
N LEU A 25 -0.04 -8.14 -7.01
CA LEU A 25 0.53 -9.15 -7.89
C LEU A 25 -0.34 -10.42 -7.95
N THR A 26 -1.11 -10.73 -6.90
CA THR A 26 -2.10 -11.81 -6.93
C THR A 26 -3.37 -11.41 -7.68
N ALA A 27 -3.78 -10.15 -7.63
CA ALA A 27 -4.94 -9.64 -8.36
C ALA A 27 -4.72 -9.62 -9.88
N THR A 28 -3.49 -9.35 -10.32
CA THR A 28 -3.13 -9.24 -11.75
C THR A 28 -3.49 -10.48 -12.59
N PRO A 29 -3.09 -11.72 -12.23
CA PRO A 29 -3.47 -12.91 -13.00
C PRO A 29 -4.96 -13.27 -12.90
N LEU A 30 -5.69 -12.67 -11.96
CA LEU A 30 -7.15 -12.80 -11.84
C LEU A 30 -7.89 -11.74 -12.68
N GLU A 31 -7.17 -10.95 -13.49
CA GLU A 31 -7.69 -9.84 -14.29
C GLU A 31 -8.45 -8.79 -13.44
N LEU A 32 -8.08 -8.68 -12.16
CA LEU A 32 -8.63 -7.71 -11.25
C LEU A 32 -7.78 -6.43 -11.27
N SER A 33 -8.46 -5.30 -11.34
CA SER A 33 -7.88 -3.97 -11.22
C SER A 33 -8.05 -3.44 -9.80
N ALA A 34 -7.07 -2.65 -9.35
CA ALA A 34 -7.06 -2.02 -8.03
C ALA A 34 -7.09 -0.50 -8.15
N SER A 35 -7.93 0.15 -7.34
CA SER A 35 -8.03 1.61 -7.24
C SER A 35 -7.86 2.06 -5.80
N PHE A 36 -6.82 2.85 -5.55
CA PHE A 36 -6.51 3.39 -4.23
C PHE A 36 -7.46 4.50 -3.85
N LEU A 37 -7.90 4.50 -2.60
CA LEU A 37 -8.71 5.55 -1.99
C LEU A 37 -7.81 6.30 -0.99
N ALA A 38 -7.34 7.49 -1.38
CA ALA A 38 -6.46 8.32 -0.55
C ALA A 38 -7.24 9.12 0.52
N GLN A 39 -8.45 9.59 0.20
CA GLN A 39 -9.25 10.43 1.10
C GLN A 39 -9.58 9.81 2.48
N PRO A 40 -9.91 8.51 2.62
CA PRO A 40 -10.26 7.92 3.92
C PRO A 40 -9.10 7.87 4.91
N ILE A 41 -7.86 7.86 4.41
CA ILE A 41 -6.67 7.88 5.26
C ILE A 41 -6.15 9.31 5.43
N GLU A 42 -6.69 10.35 4.79
CA GLU A 42 -6.19 11.73 5.00
C GLU A 42 -6.90 12.45 6.15
N VAL A 43 -8.09 12.00 6.52
CA VAL A 43 -8.88 12.58 7.61
C VAL A 43 -8.57 11.84 8.93
N SER A 44 -7.97 12.53 9.89
CA SER A 44 -7.58 11.97 11.20
C SER A 44 -8.76 11.32 11.95
N THR A 45 -9.95 11.90 11.89
CA THR A 45 -11.15 11.36 12.53
C THR A 45 -11.60 10.01 11.96
N VAL A 46 -11.32 9.73 10.68
CA VAL A 46 -11.61 8.45 10.02
C VAL A 46 -10.50 7.41 10.28
N ARG A 47 -9.26 7.84 10.49
CA ARG A 47 -8.15 6.97 10.94
C ARG A 47 -8.33 6.46 12.38
N ASP A 48 -8.92 7.27 13.25
CA ASP A 48 -9.06 6.95 14.68
C ASP A 48 -10.35 6.19 15.00
N GLU A 49 -11.31 6.15 14.08
CA GLU A 49 -12.57 5.41 14.21
C GLU A 49 -12.34 3.89 14.37
N PRO A 50 -11.49 3.24 13.53
CA PRO A 50 -11.10 1.84 13.73
C PRO A 50 -10.36 1.57 15.03
N ARG A 51 -9.64 2.56 15.59
CA ARG A 51 -8.94 2.42 16.88
C ARG A 51 -9.89 2.29 18.07
N ARG A 52 -11.16 2.68 17.91
CA ARG A 52 -12.20 2.61 18.96
C ARG A 52 -12.93 1.28 19.00
N SER A 53 -12.66 0.36 18.08
CA SER A 53 -13.26 -0.97 18.08
C SER A 53 -12.55 -1.91 19.07
N PRO A 54 -13.27 -2.79 19.80
CA PRO A 54 -12.66 -3.67 20.80
C PRO A 54 -11.84 -4.76 20.11
N GLY A 55 -10.51 -4.74 20.25
CA GLY A 55 -9.61 -5.73 19.63
C GLY A 55 -8.14 -5.33 19.45
N GLY A 56 -7.78 -4.06 19.70
CA GLY A 56 -6.39 -3.59 19.70
C GLY A 56 -6.12 -2.51 18.65
N SER A 57 -4.98 -1.81 18.81
CA SER A 57 -4.57 -0.66 17.99
C SER A 57 -4.16 -1.08 16.57
N LEU A 58 -5.15 -1.38 15.72
CA LEU A 58 -4.93 -1.50 14.28
C LEU A 58 -4.70 -0.11 13.69
N VAL A 59 -3.64 0.00 12.90
CA VAL A 59 -3.23 1.20 12.18
C VAL A 59 -3.60 1.00 10.71
N PRO A 60 -4.63 1.71 10.19
CA PRO A 60 -4.94 1.66 8.76
C PRO A 60 -3.76 2.16 7.94
N ARG A 61 -3.31 1.36 6.96
CA ARG A 61 -2.18 1.69 6.09
C ARG A 61 -2.61 2.07 4.69
N THR A 62 -3.64 1.41 4.15
CA THR A 62 -4.21 1.81 2.86
C THR A 62 -5.63 1.29 2.70
N VAL A 63 -6.41 1.98 1.87
CA VAL A 63 -7.74 1.57 1.45
C VAL A 63 -7.73 1.45 -0.07
N LEU A 64 -8.21 0.33 -0.59
CA LEU A 64 -8.33 0.10 -2.02
C LEU A 64 -9.61 -0.64 -2.39
N ARG A 65 -10.09 -0.38 -3.60
CA ARG A 65 -11.13 -1.15 -4.27
C ARG A 65 -10.46 -2.18 -5.17
N ILE A 66 -11.05 -3.36 -5.25
CA ILE A 66 -10.66 -4.43 -6.18
C ILE A 66 -11.90 -4.77 -7.01
N GLY A 67 -11.76 -4.88 -8.32
CA GLY A 67 -12.85 -5.27 -9.21
C GLY A 67 -12.40 -5.39 -10.65
N CYS A 68 -13.33 -5.69 -11.55
CA CYS A 68 -13.04 -5.80 -12.97
C CYS A 68 -12.99 -4.41 -13.62
N GLY A 69 -11.93 -4.15 -14.38
CA GLY A 69 -11.77 -2.90 -15.13
C GLY A 69 -10.44 -2.89 -15.87
N THR A 70 -10.33 -2.04 -16.90
CA THR A 70 -9.11 -1.94 -17.69
C THR A 70 -8.04 -1.15 -16.92
N PRO A 71 -6.91 -1.76 -16.54
CA PRO A 71 -5.83 -1.02 -15.90
C PRO A 71 -5.21 -0.03 -16.90
N ALA A 72 -5.10 1.23 -16.51
CA ALA A 72 -4.39 2.24 -17.29
C ALA A 72 -2.92 2.32 -16.83
N PRO A 73 -1.94 2.30 -17.74
CA PRO A 73 -0.54 2.49 -17.37
C PRO A 73 -0.35 3.89 -16.78
N THR A 74 0.32 3.95 -15.63
CA THR A 74 0.68 5.22 -14.98
C THR A 74 2.10 5.61 -15.39
N PRO A 75 2.37 6.89 -15.70
CA PRO A 75 3.72 7.36 -15.98
C PRO A 75 4.67 6.99 -14.83
N ARG A 76 5.82 6.39 -15.15
CA ARG A 76 6.89 6.10 -14.20
C ARG A 76 8.12 6.91 -14.58
N ARG A 77 8.84 7.43 -13.58
CA ARG A 77 10.15 8.04 -13.79
C ARG A 77 11.10 7.00 -14.39
N PRO A 78 11.96 7.37 -15.36
CA PRO A 78 12.92 6.45 -15.91
C PRO A 78 13.91 6.02 -14.82
N VAL A 79 14.41 4.79 -14.94
CA VAL A 79 15.29 4.18 -13.93
C VAL A 79 16.59 4.96 -13.75
N SER A 80 17.10 5.56 -14.83
CA SER A 80 18.27 6.43 -14.83
C SER A 80 18.17 7.62 -13.87
N ASP A 81 16.95 8.08 -13.58
CA ASP A 81 16.71 9.23 -12.71
C ASP A 81 16.58 8.83 -11.23
N LEU A 82 16.58 7.53 -10.93
CA LEU A 82 16.32 6.98 -9.60
C LEU A 82 17.50 6.20 -9.01
N LEU A 83 18.35 5.62 -9.87
CA LEU A 83 19.54 4.90 -9.42
C LEU A 83 20.74 5.83 -9.51
N ASP A 84 21.31 6.16 -8.36
CA ASP A 84 22.71 6.58 -8.32
C ASP A 84 23.55 5.41 -8.88
N GLY A 85 24.61 5.70 -9.65
CA GLY A 85 25.45 4.70 -10.32
C GLY A 85 25.86 3.54 -9.42
N PRO A 86 26.25 2.38 -9.98
CA PRO A 86 26.19 1.08 -9.30
C PRO A 86 26.63 1.16 -7.84
N THR A 87 25.67 0.97 -6.93
CA THR A 87 25.95 0.72 -5.52
C THR A 87 26.88 -0.48 -5.49
N THR A 88 28.18 -0.20 -5.38
CA THR A 88 29.17 -1.21 -5.05
C THR A 88 28.88 -1.60 -3.62
N ALA A 89 27.91 -2.49 -3.44
CA ALA A 89 27.78 -3.26 -2.23
C ALA A 89 29.08 -4.06 -2.15
N ALA A 90 29.96 -3.60 -1.27
CA ALA A 90 31.21 -4.26 -0.96
C ALA A 90 30.94 -5.75 -0.64
N ARG A 91 31.77 -6.59 -1.26
CA ARG A 91 32.09 -8.01 -1.00
C ARG A 91 31.42 -8.67 0.20
#